data_AF-A0A9K3JHD2-F1
#
_entry.id   AF-A0A9K3JHD2-F1
#
_cell.length_a   1.000
_cell.length_b   1.000
_cell.length_c   1.000
_cell.angle_alpha   90.00
_cell.angle_beta   90.00
_cell.angle_gamma   90.00
#
_symmetry.space_group_name_H-M   'P 1'
#
loop_
_entity.id
_entity.type
_entity.pdbx_description
1 polymer ?
#
loop_
_entity_poly.entity_id
_entity_poly.type
_entity_poly.pdbx_seq_one_letter_code
_entity_poly.pdbx_strand_id
1 'polypeptide(L)'
;MFLNISEIIMEHIEPEESIILNVLSATIDFTTCESIRMSQRVDSTGQRTLAVVTKSDRSPDGLLEKVTTNAVNIGLGYVCVRNRIDNETYDEARIQETKLFETHPLLSVIDKSMVGIPVLAHKLVQIQSVIISKCLPDIIRKINEKLNDLVLELNKLPQNLTSLPDAMIAFTQIIVSLKETLEKIFMRGEFDDDLENKHMCCNARLVEMIDEFSKELHMNAKPSENFLVEEIRVLQESSGIQLPHFHPQYVFLYLLQRKVSSISDLPISFVNKVWGYLEDICGKVLTDHCENYPQLLASMRKVAQNVMAKTKNKFLKRVVEMIEMEKITGYTCDPDGFNASWNQLKSTNYQLSDAMTRRSESANITGYGLAKVKHLFNVPINLRDQAFNLKMRMTAYWEIVMKRMVEWLALTLRFMIQKVVIKEMETALVKEVMLQGAGIEKMLDEPPSVAKKRERLQRSIASLKESKEIIEQVMDDILITAD
;
A
#
# COMPACT_ATOMS: atom_id res chain seq x y z
N MET A 1 -2.72 -9.69 -51.47
CA MET A 1 -3.04 -10.40 -50.23
C MET A 1 -4.56 -10.51 -50.19
N PHE A 2 -5.11 -11.57 -50.79
CA PHE A 2 -6.56 -11.79 -50.83
C PHE A 2 -6.96 -12.34 -49.45
N LEU A 3 -7.46 -11.47 -48.57
CA LEU A 3 -8.26 -11.93 -47.43
C LEU A 3 -9.39 -12.78 -48.01
N ASN A 4 -9.44 -14.03 -47.59
CA ASN A 4 -10.36 -15.03 -48.12
C ASN A 4 -11.78 -14.57 -47.79
N ILE A 5 -12.65 -14.40 -48.78
CA ILE A 5 -14.04 -13.92 -48.60
C ILE A 5 -14.77 -14.73 -47.52
N SER A 6 -14.40 -16.01 -47.36
CA SER A 6 -14.90 -16.87 -46.29
C SER A 6 -14.56 -16.37 -44.87
N GLU A 7 -13.36 -15.84 -44.62
CA GLU A 7 -12.96 -15.33 -43.29
C GLU A 7 -13.80 -14.11 -42.87
N ILE A 8 -14.04 -13.20 -43.82
CA ILE A 8 -14.88 -12.00 -43.58
C ILE A 8 -16.31 -12.43 -43.27
N ILE A 9 -16.85 -13.41 -43.99
CA ILE A 9 -18.20 -13.94 -43.72
C ILE A 9 -18.25 -14.57 -42.33
N MET A 10 -17.28 -15.42 -41.98
CA MET A 10 -17.20 -16.09 -40.69
C MET A 10 -17.21 -15.10 -39.52
N GLU A 11 -16.43 -14.00 -39.60
CA GLU A 11 -16.41 -12.95 -38.58
C GLU A 11 -17.80 -12.38 -38.26
N HIS A 12 -18.70 -12.30 -39.26
CA HIS A 12 -20.04 -11.75 -39.09
C HIS A 12 -21.10 -12.79 -38.71
N ILE A 13 -20.90 -14.07 -39.04
CA ILE A 13 -21.87 -15.13 -38.75
C ILE A 13 -21.52 -15.95 -37.50
N GLU A 14 -20.30 -15.87 -36.99
CA GLU A 14 -19.84 -16.60 -35.80
C GLU A 14 -20.48 -16.11 -34.48
N PRO A 15 -20.71 -14.80 -34.23
CA PRO A 15 -21.43 -14.34 -33.04
C PRO A 15 -22.84 -14.95 -32.95
N GLU A 16 -23.20 -15.50 -31.79
CA GLU A 16 -24.49 -16.16 -31.57
C GLU A 16 -25.69 -15.19 -31.68
N GLU A 17 -25.44 -13.89 -31.51
CA GLU A 17 -26.43 -12.81 -31.61
C GLU A 17 -26.76 -12.43 -33.07
N SER A 18 -26.07 -13.00 -34.06
CA SER A 18 -26.27 -12.67 -35.49
C SER A 18 -27.34 -13.54 -36.17
N ILE A 19 -28.15 -12.92 -37.02
CA ILE A 19 -29.13 -13.61 -37.90
C ILE A 19 -28.46 -13.92 -39.23
N ILE A 20 -28.50 -15.19 -39.64
CA ILE A 20 -27.95 -15.64 -40.91
C ILE A 20 -29.06 -15.70 -41.95
N LEU A 21 -29.02 -14.79 -42.92
CA LEU A 21 -29.93 -14.80 -44.07
C LEU A 21 -29.29 -15.55 -45.24
N ASN A 22 -29.70 -16.80 -45.45
CA ASN A 22 -29.15 -17.66 -46.48
C ASN A 22 -29.90 -17.50 -47.79
N VAL A 23 -29.29 -16.80 -48.76
CA VAL A 23 -29.91 -16.56 -50.07
C VAL A 23 -29.61 -17.71 -51.02
N LEU A 24 -30.64 -18.46 -51.38
CA LEU A 24 -30.59 -19.61 -52.28
C LEU A 24 -31.27 -19.28 -53.61
N SER A 25 -30.89 -19.94 -54.69
CA SER A 25 -31.58 -19.83 -55.97
C SER A 25 -32.41 -21.09 -56.24
N ALA A 26 -33.66 -20.94 -56.67
CA ALA A 26 -34.53 -22.08 -56.98
C ALA A 26 -33.96 -23.00 -58.08
N THR A 27 -33.09 -22.46 -58.96
CA THR A 27 -32.51 -23.16 -60.10
C THR A 27 -31.35 -24.11 -59.74
N ILE A 28 -30.87 -24.10 -58.49
CA ILE A 28 -29.74 -24.92 -58.04
C ILE A 28 -30.16 -25.93 -56.97
N ASP A 29 -29.33 -26.93 -56.71
CA ASP A 29 -29.52 -27.86 -55.60
C ASP A 29 -28.98 -27.23 -54.30
N PHE A 30 -29.84 -27.11 -53.28
CA PHE A 30 -29.52 -26.44 -52.02
C PHE A 30 -28.40 -27.14 -51.25
N THR A 31 -28.26 -28.46 -51.41
CA THR A 31 -27.21 -29.25 -50.73
C THR A 31 -25.79 -28.88 -51.20
N THR A 32 -25.68 -28.31 -52.40
CA THR A 32 -24.40 -27.90 -53.02
C THR A 32 -24.01 -26.46 -52.70
N CYS A 33 -24.87 -25.69 -52.03
CA CYS A 33 -24.64 -24.28 -51.73
C CYS A 33 -23.60 -24.11 -50.61
N GLU A 34 -22.52 -23.39 -50.89
CA GLU A 34 -21.47 -23.11 -49.89
C GLU A 34 -22.01 -22.25 -48.73
N SER A 35 -23.00 -21.39 -48.97
CA SER A 35 -23.62 -20.57 -47.93
C SER A 35 -24.35 -21.40 -46.86
N ILE A 36 -24.94 -22.53 -47.26
CA ILE A 36 -25.54 -23.52 -46.34
C ILE A 36 -24.44 -24.19 -45.51
N ARG A 37 -23.35 -24.61 -46.16
CA ARG A 37 -22.22 -25.24 -45.46
C ARG A 37 -21.58 -24.31 -44.44
N MET A 38 -21.42 -23.03 -44.79
CA MET A 38 -20.88 -22.01 -43.88
C MET A 38 -21.83 -21.73 -42.72
N SER A 39 -23.14 -21.60 -42.95
CA SER A 39 -24.09 -21.37 -41.85
C SER A 39 -24.18 -22.57 -40.91
N GLN A 40 -24.20 -23.80 -41.44
CA GLN A 40 -24.28 -25.02 -40.61
C GLN A 40 -23.04 -25.23 -39.72
N ARG A 41 -21.89 -24.64 -40.07
CA ARG A 41 -20.69 -24.68 -39.21
C ARG A 41 -20.84 -23.87 -37.93
N VAL A 42 -21.66 -22.81 -37.95
CA VAL A 42 -21.86 -21.87 -36.82
C VAL A 42 -23.28 -21.92 -36.24
N ASP A 43 -24.21 -22.61 -36.92
CA ASP A 43 -25.61 -22.79 -36.53
C ASP A 43 -26.13 -24.14 -37.08
N SER A 44 -25.70 -25.24 -36.48
CA SER A 44 -26.02 -26.60 -36.94
C SER A 44 -27.50 -26.98 -36.75
N THR A 45 -28.20 -26.31 -35.83
CA THR A 45 -29.62 -26.52 -35.53
C THR A 45 -30.54 -25.54 -36.26
N GLY A 46 -29.96 -24.53 -36.93
CA GLY A 46 -30.68 -23.54 -37.72
C GLY A 46 -31.53 -22.57 -36.89
N GLN A 47 -31.18 -22.34 -35.62
CA GLN A 47 -31.95 -21.51 -34.69
C GLN A 47 -31.93 -20.02 -35.04
N ARG A 48 -30.93 -19.58 -35.80
CA ARG A 48 -30.75 -18.18 -36.25
C ARG A 48 -30.54 -18.06 -37.76
N THR A 49 -30.78 -19.14 -38.50
CA THR A 49 -30.62 -19.21 -39.96
C THR A 49 -31.97 -19.28 -40.67
N LEU A 50 -32.24 -18.32 -41.56
CA LEU A 50 -33.42 -18.27 -42.42
C LEU A 50 -33.01 -18.45 -43.88
N ALA A 51 -33.67 -19.33 -44.63
CA ALA A 51 -33.39 -19.53 -46.05
C ALA A 51 -34.35 -18.71 -46.93
N VAL A 52 -33.80 -17.89 -47.82
CA VAL A 52 -34.55 -17.10 -48.80
C VAL A 52 -34.31 -17.69 -50.19
N VAL A 53 -35.33 -18.29 -50.78
CA VAL A 53 -35.26 -18.88 -52.11
C VAL A 53 -35.68 -17.85 -53.15
N THR A 54 -34.72 -17.41 -53.96
CA THR A 54 -34.89 -16.45 -55.03
C THR A 54 -35.06 -17.15 -56.39
N LYS A 55 -35.56 -16.42 -57.39
CA LYS A 55 -35.78 -16.91 -58.77
C LYS A 55 -36.79 -18.07 -58.84
N SER A 56 -37.78 -18.08 -57.95
CA SER A 56 -38.85 -19.11 -57.92
C SER A 56 -39.64 -19.18 -59.24
N ASP A 57 -39.69 -18.09 -59.99
CA ASP A 57 -40.28 -17.98 -61.33
C ASP A 57 -39.54 -18.82 -62.39
N ARG A 58 -38.23 -19.05 -62.23
CA ARG A 58 -37.39 -19.71 -63.24
C ARG A 58 -37.32 -21.23 -63.11
N SER A 59 -37.58 -21.77 -61.93
CA SER A 59 -37.50 -23.20 -61.66
C SER A 59 -38.58 -23.62 -60.64
N PRO A 60 -39.86 -23.61 -61.04
CA PRO A 60 -40.96 -23.99 -60.15
C PRO A 60 -41.03 -25.50 -59.90
N ASP A 61 -40.52 -26.31 -60.83
CA ASP A 61 -40.51 -27.78 -60.72
C ASP A 61 -39.63 -28.24 -59.55
N GLY A 62 -40.21 -29.06 -58.65
CA GLY A 62 -39.52 -29.61 -57.48
C GLY A 62 -39.27 -28.61 -56.33
N LEU A 63 -39.64 -27.33 -56.48
CA LEU A 63 -39.40 -26.32 -55.42
C LEU A 63 -40.21 -26.59 -54.15
N LEU A 64 -41.49 -26.97 -54.29
CA LEU A 64 -42.36 -27.32 -53.17
C LEU A 64 -41.75 -28.44 -52.32
N GLU A 65 -41.27 -29.50 -52.95
CA GLU A 65 -40.64 -30.63 -52.25
C GLU A 65 -39.37 -30.18 -51.51
N LYS A 66 -38.51 -29.39 -52.15
CA LYS A 66 -37.26 -28.89 -51.52
C LYS A 66 -37.52 -28.06 -50.26
N VAL A 67 -38.57 -27.22 -50.25
CA VAL A 67 -38.87 -26.36 -49.10
C VAL A 67 -39.69 -27.05 -48.02
N THR A 68 -40.60 -27.97 -48.38
CA THR A 68 -41.44 -28.69 -47.41
C THR A 68 -40.69 -29.82 -46.71
N THR A 69 -39.80 -30.52 -47.42
CA THR A 69 -38.96 -31.59 -46.81
C THR A 69 -37.81 -31.06 -45.97
N ASN A 70 -37.60 -29.73 -45.97
CA ASN A 70 -36.46 -29.07 -45.34
C ASN A 70 -35.12 -29.69 -45.74
N ALA A 71 -34.86 -29.76 -47.05
CA ALA A 71 -33.74 -30.51 -47.63
C ALA A 71 -32.35 -30.20 -47.04
N VAL A 72 -32.18 -29.04 -46.41
CA VAL A 72 -30.91 -28.61 -45.76
C VAL A 72 -31.04 -28.25 -44.27
N ASN A 73 -32.08 -28.74 -43.57
CA ASN A 73 -32.29 -28.60 -42.12
C ASN A 73 -32.14 -27.16 -41.58
N ILE A 74 -32.93 -26.23 -42.12
CA ILE A 74 -32.98 -24.82 -41.69
C ILE A 74 -34.08 -24.66 -40.65
N GLY A 75 -33.70 -24.24 -39.44
CA GLY A 75 -34.59 -24.18 -38.27
C GLY A 75 -35.63 -23.05 -38.34
N LEU A 76 -35.30 -21.90 -38.93
CA LEU A 76 -36.28 -20.81 -39.17
C LEU A 76 -37.10 -20.99 -40.47
N GLY A 77 -36.84 -22.07 -41.21
CA GLY A 77 -37.55 -22.45 -42.44
C GLY A 77 -37.15 -21.67 -43.69
N TYR A 78 -38.03 -21.68 -44.69
CA TYR A 78 -37.81 -21.07 -46.00
C TYR A 78 -38.83 -19.98 -46.31
N VAL A 79 -38.41 -18.99 -47.11
CA VAL A 79 -39.31 -18.03 -47.78
C VAL A 79 -38.93 -17.94 -49.26
N CYS A 80 -39.87 -18.26 -50.14
CA CYS A 80 -39.71 -18.15 -51.58
C CYS A 80 -40.13 -16.76 -52.06
N VAL A 81 -39.31 -16.14 -52.89
CA VAL A 81 -39.52 -14.76 -53.34
C VAL A 81 -39.28 -14.62 -54.84
N ARG A 82 -40.01 -13.69 -55.45
CA ARG A 82 -39.74 -13.21 -56.80
C ARG A 82 -39.05 -11.85 -56.71
N ASN A 83 -37.86 -11.78 -57.28
CA ASN A 83 -37.15 -10.52 -57.46
C ASN A 83 -37.63 -9.82 -58.73
N ARG A 84 -37.33 -8.53 -58.82
CA ARG A 84 -37.62 -7.68 -59.97
C ARG A 84 -37.00 -8.24 -61.24
N ILE A 85 -37.77 -8.28 -62.33
CA ILE A 85 -37.32 -8.71 -63.66
C ILE A 85 -37.35 -7.48 -64.58
N ASP A 86 -36.32 -7.32 -65.41
CA ASP A 86 -36.18 -6.22 -66.37
C ASP A 86 -36.36 -4.81 -65.74
N ASN A 87 -37.28 -4.01 -66.29
CA ASN A 87 -37.56 -2.62 -65.90
C ASN A 87 -38.84 -2.46 -65.06
N GLU A 88 -39.34 -3.52 -64.42
CA GLU A 88 -40.46 -3.44 -63.48
C GLU A 88 -40.18 -2.40 -62.38
N THR A 89 -41.20 -1.67 -61.92
CA THR A 89 -41.12 -0.90 -60.67
C THR A 89 -41.23 -1.81 -59.44
N TYR A 90 -40.96 -1.30 -58.23
CA TYR A 90 -41.11 -2.09 -57.00
C TYR A 90 -42.55 -2.57 -56.80
N ASP A 91 -43.53 -1.70 -57.04
CA ASP A 91 -44.95 -2.04 -56.88
C ASP A 91 -45.40 -3.05 -57.94
N GLU A 92 -44.96 -2.88 -59.19
CA GLU A 92 -45.20 -3.85 -60.25
C GLU A 92 -44.62 -5.22 -59.90
N ALA A 93 -43.38 -5.29 -59.41
CA ALA A 93 -42.75 -6.53 -59.00
C ALA A 93 -43.51 -7.22 -57.84
N ARG A 94 -44.07 -6.46 -56.89
CA ARG A 94 -44.89 -7.01 -55.80
C ARG A 94 -46.20 -7.59 -56.31
N ILE A 95 -46.90 -6.88 -57.21
CA ILE A 95 -48.13 -7.37 -57.84
C ILE A 95 -47.84 -8.66 -58.63
N GLN A 96 -46.73 -8.71 -59.37
CA GLN A 96 -46.33 -9.88 -60.13
C GLN A 96 -45.88 -11.05 -59.25
N GLU A 97 -45.26 -10.78 -58.10
CA GLU A 97 -44.92 -11.79 -57.08
C GLU A 97 -46.19 -12.43 -56.51
N THR A 98 -47.15 -11.62 -56.07
CA THR A 98 -48.44 -12.10 -55.59
C THR A 98 -49.15 -12.94 -56.65
N LYS A 99 -49.22 -12.43 -57.89
CA LYS A 99 -49.82 -13.16 -59.01
C LYS A 99 -49.14 -14.51 -59.28
N LEU A 100 -47.80 -14.56 -59.21
CA LEU A 100 -47.04 -15.81 -59.40
C LEU A 100 -47.44 -16.85 -58.37
N PHE A 101 -47.41 -16.49 -57.08
CA PHE A 101 -47.70 -17.43 -56.00
C PHE A 101 -49.21 -17.71 -55.82
N GLU A 102 -50.11 -16.98 -56.45
CA GLU A 102 -51.55 -17.29 -56.44
C GLU A 102 -52.00 -18.13 -57.63
N THR A 103 -51.43 -17.90 -58.81
CA THR A 103 -51.96 -18.47 -60.07
C THR A 103 -51.13 -19.61 -60.66
N HIS A 104 -49.85 -19.73 -60.30
CA HIS A 104 -48.97 -20.73 -60.90
C HIS A 104 -49.26 -22.14 -60.34
N PRO A 105 -49.57 -23.16 -61.18
CA PRO A 105 -50.06 -24.47 -60.74
C PRO A 105 -49.20 -25.20 -59.69
N LEU A 106 -47.87 -25.03 -59.75
CA LEU A 106 -46.92 -25.67 -58.84
C LEU A 106 -46.53 -24.82 -57.64
N LEU A 107 -46.67 -23.49 -57.71
CA LEU A 107 -46.21 -22.58 -56.66
C LEU A 107 -47.36 -22.14 -55.75
N SER A 108 -48.60 -22.14 -56.24
CA SER A 108 -49.79 -21.80 -55.46
C SER A 108 -50.15 -22.80 -54.37
N VAL A 109 -49.53 -23.98 -54.43
CA VAL A 109 -49.66 -25.04 -53.41
C VAL A 109 -48.69 -24.81 -52.24
N ILE A 110 -47.66 -23.96 -52.40
CA ILE A 110 -46.75 -23.62 -51.29
C ILE A 110 -47.53 -22.79 -50.25
N ASP A 111 -47.32 -23.08 -48.97
CA ASP A 111 -47.97 -22.39 -47.88
C ASP A 111 -47.77 -20.87 -47.98
N LYS A 112 -48.85 -20.10 -47.79
CA LYS A 112 -48.83 -18.63 -47.86
C LYS A 112 -47.87 -18.00 -46.86
N SER A 113 -47.56 -18.67 -45.75
CA SER A 113 -46.55 -18.27 -44.75
C SER A 113 -45.10 -18.48 -45.20
N MET A 114 -44.87 -19.03 -46.39
CA MET A 114 -43.56 -19.33 -46.96
C MET A 114 -43.31 -18.61 -48.30
N VAL A 115 -44.19 -17.71 -48.74
CA VAL A 115 -44.06 -17.06 -50.05
C VAL A 115 -44.25 -15.55 -49.97
N GLY A 116 -43.46 -14.83 -50.76
CA GLY A 116 -43.55 -13.39 -50.93
C GLY A 116 -42.68 -12.56 -49.99
N ILE A 117 -42.25 -11.40 -50.47
CA ILE A 117 -41.45 -10.46 -49.69
C ILE A 117 -42.19 -9.87 -48.48
N PRO A 118 -43.50 -9.61 -48.48
CA PRO A 118 -44.21 -9.17 -47.27
C PRO A 118 -44.07 -10.17 -46.11
N VAL A 119 -44.14 -11.47 -46.42
CA VAL A 119 -43.98 -12.54 -45.44
C VAL A 119 -42.54 -12.64 -44.96
N LEU A 120 -41.55 -12.48 -45.87
CA LEU A 120 -40.14 -12.39 -45.49
C LEU A 120 -39.90 -11.24 -44.51
N ALA A 121 -40.41 -10.04 -44.81
CA ALA A 121 -40.25 -8.87 -43.96
C ALA A 121 -40.85 -9.10 -42.57
N HIS A 122 -42.07 -9.63 -42.51
CA HIS A 122 -42.73 -9.96 -41.25
C HIS A 122 -41.94 -10.98 -40.42
N LYS A 123 -41.47 -12.07 -41.05
CA LYS A 123 -40.64 -13.09 -40.37
C LYS A 123 -39.34 -12.50 -39.84
N LEU A 124 -38.66 -11.66 -40.63
CA LEU A 124 -37.40 -11.02 -40.20
C LEU A 124 -37.63 -10.12 -38.98
N VAL A 125 -38.72 -9.34 -38.94
CA VAL A 125 -39.06 -8.50 -37.79
C VAL A 125 -39.31 -9.36 -36.55
N GLN A 126 -40.05 -10.47 -36.68
CA GLN A 126 -40.30 -11.38 -35.56
C GLN A 126 -39.01 -12.05 -35.04
N ILE A 127 -38.18 -12.58 -35.94
CA ILE A 127 -36.90 -13.20 -35.60
C ILE A 127 -35.99 -12.19 -34.89
N GLN A 128 -35.93 -10.96 -35.43
CA GLN A 128 -35.13 -9.89 -34.84
C GLN A 128 -35.62 -9.51 -33.44
N SER A 129 -36.95 -9.38 -33.24
CA SER A 129 -37.53 -9.09 -31.93
C SER A 129 -37.18 -10.14 -30.88
N VAL A 130 -37.26 -11.44 -31.24
CA VAL A 130 -36.92 -12.56 -30.35
C VAL A 130 -35.44 -12.59 -29.98
N ILE A 131 -34.55 -12.30 -30.93
CA ILE A 131 -33.11 -12.28 -30.65
C ILE A 131 -32.76 -11.08 -29.77
N ILE A 132 -33.30 -9.90 -30.08
CA ILE A 132 -33.14 -8.71 -29.24
C ILE A 132 -33.60 -9.00 -27.81
N SER A 133 -34.80 -9.56 -27.62
CA SER A 133 -35.33 -9.83 -26.27
C SER A 133 -34.49 -10.84 -25.47
N LYS A 134 -33.83 -11.80 -26.14
CA LYS A 134 -32.89 -12.73 -25.50
C LYS A 134 -31.56 -12.07 -25.12
N CYS A 135 -31.07 -11.13 -25.94
CA CYS A 135 -29.78 -10.47 -25.71
C CYS A 135 -29.85 -9.35 -24.67
N LEU A 136 -30.97 -8.62 -24.58
CA LEU A 136 -31.11 -7.46 -23.70
C LEU A 136 -30.84 -7.74 -22.21
N PRO A 137 -31.33 -8.84 -21.60
CA PRO A 137 -31.03 -9.16 -20.19
C PRO A 137 -29.53 -9.28 -19.89
N ASP A 138 -28.78 -9.92 -20.78
CA ASP A 138 -27.32 -10.07 -20.65
C ASP A 138 -26.59 -8.75 -20.82
N ILE A 139 -27.07 -7.87 -21.71
CA ILE A 139 -26.55 -6.51 -21.86
C ILE A 139 -26.76 -5.72 -20.56
N ILE A 140 -27.96 -5.77 -19.97
CA ILE A 140 -28.26 -5.11 -18.69
C ILE A 140 -27.34 -5.64 -17.58
N ARG A 141 -27.15 -6.97 -17.50
CA ARG A 141 -26.24 -7.58 -16.51
C ARG A 141 -24.81 -7.03 -16.66
N LYS A 142 -24.26 -7.03 -17.88
CA LYS A 142 -22.93 -6.48 -18.16
C LYS A 142 -22.82 -4.98 -17.84
N ILE A 143 -23.89 -4.21 -18.09
CA ILE A 143 -23.94 -2.78 -17.72
C ILE A 143 -23.90 -2.63 -16.20
N ASN A 144 -24.70 -3.40 -15.45
CA ASN A 144 -24.73 -3.33 -13.99
C ASN A 144 -23.39 -3.73 -13.36
N GLU A 145 -22.74 -4.79 -13.86
CA GLU A 145 -21.38 -5.20 -13.43
C GLU A 145 -20.39 -4.04 -13.63
N LYS A 146 -20.36 -3.47 -14.84
CA LYS A 146 -19.47 -2.35 -15.16
C LYS A 146 -19.78 -1.08 -14.35
N LEU A 147 -21.05 -0.82 -14.07
CA LEU A 147 -21.49 0.31 -13.26
C LEU A 147 -21.00 0.14 -11.81
N ASN A 148 -21.14 -1.06 -11.24
CA ASN A 148 -20.64 -1.37 -9.90
C ASN A 148 -19.12 -1.17 -9.82
N ASP A 149 -18.36 -1.66 -10.79
CA ASP A 149 -16.90 -1.47 -10.83
C ASP A 149 -16.51 0.00 -10.89
N LEU A 150 -17.17 0.80 -11.74
CA LEU A 150 -16.91 2.23 -11.86
C LEU A 150 -17.28 3.01 -10.60
N VAL A 151 -18.37 2.63 -9.91
CA VAL A 151 -18.78 3.24 -8.63
C VAL A 151 -17.77 2.90 -7.53
N LEU A 152 -17.30 1.65 -7.46
CA LEU A 152 -16.24 1.24 -6.53
C LEU A 152 -14.94 2.01 -6.80
N GLU A 153 -14.57 2.20 -8.05
CA GLU A 153 -13.39 3.00 -8.42
C GLU A 153 -13.56 4.49 -8.06
N LEU A 154 -14.76 5.05 -8.26
CA LEU A 154 -15.07 6.43 -7.88
C LEU A 154 -15.00 6.65 -6.36
N ASN A 155 -15.48 5.68 -5.58
CA ASN A 155 -15.46 5.74 -4.11
C ASN A 155 -14.04 5.62 -3.52
N LYS A 156 -13.07 5.09 -4.28
CA LYS A 156 -11.65 5.08 -3.89
C LYS A 156 -10.98 6.43 -4.10
N LEU A 157 -11.55 7.33 -4.89
CA LEU A 157 -11.02 8.68 -5.06
C LEU A 157 -11.30 9.51 -3.80
N PRO A 158 -10.43 10.49 -3.47
CA PRO A 158 -10.67 11.42 -2.36
C PRO A 158 -12.05 12.08 -2.46
N GLN A 159 -12.61 12.55 -1.36
CA GLN A 159 -13.89 13.26 -1.40
C GLN A 159 -13.72 14.57 -2.18
N ASN A 160 -14.68 14.91 -3.05
CA ASN A 160 -14.70 16.22 -3.71
C ASN A 160 -15.25 17.24 -2.71
N LEU A 161 -14.39 18.13 -2.24
CA LEU A 161 -14.69 19.09 -1.18
C LEU A 161 -15.13 20.39 -1.83
N THR A 162 -16.43 20.51 -2.06
CA THR A 162 -17.03 21.66 -2.77
C THR A 162 -17.26 22.88 -1.87
N SER A 163 -17.04 22.77 -0.56
CA SER A 163 -17.28 23.85 0.40
C SER A 163 -16.26 23.90 1.53
N LEU A 164 -16.04 25.10 2.10
CA LEU A 164 -15.17 25.30 3.27
C LEU A 164 -15.53 24.41 4.48
N PRO A 165 -16.82 24.23 4.85
CA PRO A 165 -17.20 23.30 5.92
C PRO A 165 -16.79 21.85 5.64
N ASP A 166 -16.98 21.37 4.40
CA ASP A 166 -16.61 20.01 4.03
C ASP A 166 -15.09 19.83 4.09
N ALA A 167 -14.34 20.83 3.60
CA ALA A 167 -12.89 20.86 3.67
C ALA A 167 -12.37 20.81 5.12
N MET A 168 -13.01 21.54 6.03
CA MET A 168 -12.70 21.54 7.46
C MET A 168 -13.01 20.19 8.14
N ILE A 169 -14.12 19.54 7.77
CA ILE A 169 -14.47 18.21 8.29
C ILE A 169 -13.46 17.18 7.82
N ALA A 170 -13.15 17.15 6.52
CA ALA A 170 -12.17 16.22 5.95
C ALA A 170 -10.78 16.41 6.57
N PHE A 171 -10.33 17.66 6.71
CA PHE A 171 -9.07 17.96 7.39
C PHE A 171 -9.06 17.44 8.83
N THR A 172 -10.13 17.69 9.59
CA THR A 172 -10.23 17.25 10.98
C THR A 172 -10.18 15.73 11.07
N GLN A 173 -10.87 15.02 10.18
CA GLN A 173 -10.82 13.56 10.09
C GLN A 173 -9.40 13.05 9.79
N ILE A 174 -8.70 13.65 8.83
CA ILE A 174 -7.30 13.32 8.51
C ILE A 174 -6.41 13.48 9.75
N ILE A 175 -6.55 14.59 10.50
CA ILE A 175 -5.77 14.84 11.72
C ILE A 175 -6.06 13.79 12.80
N VAL A 176 -7.33 13.47 13.03
CA VAL A 176 -7.74 12.48 14.03
C VAL A 176 -7.19 11.10 13.66
N SER A 177 -7.36 10.67 12.40
CA SER A 177 -6.82 9.39 11.92
C SER A 177 -5.30 9.35 11.99
N LEU A 178 -4.62 10.43 11.61
CA LEU A 178 -3.17 10.54 11.71
C LEU A 178 -2.70 10.36 13.16
N LYS A 179 -3.36 11.04 14.11
CA LYS A 179 -3.04 10.94 15.54
C LYS A 179 -3.26 9.53 16.05
N GLU A 180 -4.39 8.91 15.74
CA GLU A 180 -4.70 7.53 16.15
C GLU A 180 -3.65 6.55 15.62
N THR A 181 -3.25 6.66 14.35
CA THR A 181 -2.20 5.81 13.76
C THR A 181 -0.86 6.03 14.45
N LEU A 182 -0.45 7.29 14.69
CA LEU A 182 0.80 7.59 15.41
C LEU A 182 0.76 7.07 16.85
N GLU A 183 -0.37 7.17 17.55
CA GLU A 183 -0.54 6.61 18.90
C GLU A 183 -0.47 5.08 18.90
N LYS A 184 -1.10 4.42 17.92
CA LYS A 184 -1.02 2.95 17.76
C LYS A 184 0.42 2.50 17.57
N ILE A 185 1.13 3.12 16.63
CA ILE A 185 2.52 2.75 16.28
C ILE A 185 3.50 3.07 17.42
N PHE A 186 3.45 4.30 17.95
CA PHE A 186 4.46 4.75 18.91
C PHE A 186 4.16 4.37 20.36
N MET A 187 2.89 4.24 20.74
CA MET A 187 2.52 3.99 22.15
C MET A 187 2.05 2.56 22.38
N ARG A 188 1.07 2.09 21.61
CA ARG A 188 0.40 0.80 21.86
C ARG A 188 1.20 -0.39 21.33
N GLY A 189 1.99 -0.18 20.26
CA GLY A 189 2.68 -1.27 19.57
C GLY A 189 1.68 -2.21 18.88
N GLU A 190 0.51 -1.69 18.54
CA GLU A 190 -0.50 -2.37 17.74
C GLU A 190 -0.17 -2.09 16.26
N PHE A 191 -0.15 -3.14 15.44
CA PHE A 191 0.00 -3.07 13.99
C PHE A 191 -1.14 -3.88 13.38
N ASP A 192 -1.72 -3.41 12.27
CA ASP A 192 -2.58 -4.25 11.44
C ASP A 192 -1.73 -5.39 10.83
N ASP A 193 -2.36 -6.53 10.55
CA ASP A 193 -1.77 -7.84 10.21
C ASP A 193 -0.83 -7.89 8.98
N ASP A 194 -0.45 -6.75 8.40
CA ASP A 194 0.55 -6.63 7.33
C ASP A 194 1.98 -6.77 7.90
N LEU A 195 2.34 -8.00 8.26
CA LEU A 195 3.64 -8.43 8.78
C LEU A 195 4.86 -8.11 7.87
N GLU A 196 4.66 -7.61 6.65
CA GLU A 196 5.73 -7.32 5.70
C GLU A 196 6.54 -6.06 6.06
N ASN A 197 5.97 -5.13 6.84
CA ASN A 197 6.65 -3.91 7.28
C ASN A 197 7.29 -4.05 8.68
N LYS A 198 8.26 -4.96 8.85
CA LYS A 198 9.06 -5.08 10.10
C LYS A 198 9.66 -3.76 10.61
N HIS A 199 9.81 -2.77 9.74
CA HIS A 199 10.28 -1.42 10.07
C HIS A 199 9.28 -0.59 10.91
N MET A 200 8.02 -1.02 11.09
CA MET A 200 7.00 -0.30 11.86
C MET A 200 6.81 -0.82 13.29
N CYS A 201 7.54 -1.86 13.70
CA CYS A 201 7.56 -2.38 15.07
C CYS A 201 8.31 -1.45 16.04
N CYS A 202 7.79 -0.24 16.26
CA CYS A 202 8.51 0.82 16.95
C CYS A 202 8.97 0.44 18.36
N ASN A 203 8.11 -0.17 19.18
CA ASN A 203 8.49 -0.55 20.55
C ASN A 203 9.65 -1.54 20.58
N ALA A 204 9.60 -2.61 19.76
CA ALA A 204 10.67 -3.59 19.68
C ALA A 204 11.98 -2.94 19.20
N ARG A 205 11.89 -2.11 18.17
CA ARG A 205 13.06 -1.45 17.60
C ARG A 205 13.71 -0.45 18.57
N LEU A 206 12.91 0.27 19.36
CA LEU A 206 13.44 1.18 20.39
C LEU A 206 14.17 0.41 21.49
N VAL A 207 13.66 -0.75 21.91
CA VAL A 207 14.36 -1.62 22.87
C VAL A 207 15.69 -2.10 22.31
N GLU A 208 15.71 -2.58 21.06
CA GLU A 208 16.97 -2.96 20.39
C GLU A 208 18.00 -1.82 20.36
N MET A 209 17.57 -0.60 20.04
CA MET A 209 18.47 0.57 20.03
C MET A 209 19.00 0.91 21.43
N ILE A 210 18.19 0.75 22.48
CA ILE A 210 18.61 0.95 23.88
C ILE A 210 19.61 -0.12 24.29
N ASP A 211 19.36 -1.39 23.93
CA ASP A 211 20.27 -2.51 24.22
C ASP A 211 21.61 -2.36 23.47
N GLU A 212 21.57 -1.91 22.22
CA GLU A 212 22.77 -1.56 21.45
C GLU A 212 23.57 -0.44 22.13
N PHE A 213 22.90 0.62 22.57
CA PHE A 213 23.54 1.72 23.30
C PHE A 213 24.16 1.28 24.62
N SER A 214 23.46 0.43 25.38
CA SER A 214 23.98 -0.18 26.61
C SER A 214 25.28 -0.96 26.34
N LYS A 215 25.30 -1.79 25.28
CA LYS A 215 26.51 -2.52 24.87
C LYS A 215 27.64 -1.57 24.46
N GLU A 216 27.34 -0.50 23.73
CA GLU A 216 28.32 0.50 23.30
C GLU A 216 28.97 1.24 24.49
N LEU A 217 28.18 1.57 25.52
CA LEU A 217 28.67 2.12 26.79
C LEU A 217 29.69 1.19 27.46
N HIS A 218 29.36 -0.10 27.57
CA HIS A 218 30.27 -1.10 28.18
C HIS A 218 31.54 -1.33 27.35
N MET A 219 31.47 -1.25 26.02
CA MET A 219 32.65 -1.45 25.16
C MET A 219 33.64 -0.29 25.20
N ASN A 220 33.17 0.94 25.43
CA ASN A 220 34.01 2.13 25.59
C ASN A 220 34.67 2.22 26.97
N ALA A 221 34.36 1.31 27.90
CA ALA A 221 34.99 1.24 29.22
C ALA A 221 36.35 0.51 29.24
N LYS A 222 36.96 0.20 28.08
CA LYS A 222 38.21 -0.56 27.99
C LYS A 222 39.36 0.09 28.77
N PRO A 223 40.17 -0.70 29.49
CA PRO A 223 41.27 -0.17 30.27
C PRO A 223 42.35 0.49 29.42
N SER A 224 43.04 1.47 30.02
CA SER A 224 44.30 2.02 29.52
C SER A 224 45.31 0.90 29.24
N GLU A 225 46.19 1.11 28.24
CA GLU A 225 47.24 0.13 27.87
C GLU A 225 48.05 -0.36 29.07
N ASN A 226 48.29 0.51 30.06
CA ASN A 226 48.99 0.20 31.30
C ASN A 226 48.07 0.38 32.51
N PHE A 227 48.02 -0.61 33.40
CA PHE A 227 47.11 -0.65 34.56
C PHE A 227 47.52 0.34 35.67
N LEU A 228 46.56 0.98 36.36
CA LEU A 228 46.77 1.96 37.44
C LEU A 228 47.51 3.27 37.08
N VAL A 229 47.96 3.49 35.84
CA VAL A 229 48.78 4.67 35.50
C VAL A 229 48.06 5.99 35.82
N GLU A 230 46.80 6.08 35.42
CA GLU A 230 45.99 7.28 35.65
C GLU A 230 45.70 7.49 37.13
N GLU A 231 45.32 6.44 37.85
CA GLU A 231 45.04 6.53 39.29
C GLU A 231 46.29 6.92 40.09
N ILE A 232 47.46 6.34 39.76
CA ILE A 232 48.74 6.68 40.40
C ILE A 232 49.09 8.15 40.13
N ARG A 233 48.97 8.60 38.88
CA ARG A 233 49.28 9.98 38.50
C ARG A 233 48.42 10.97 39.28
N VAL A 234 47.11 10.79 39.30
CA VAL A 234 46.20 11.70 40.01
C VAL A 234 46.46 11.66 41.51
N LEU A 235 46.70 10.48 42.08
CA LEU A 235 47.07 10.35 43.50
C LEU A 235 48.34 11.14 43.82
N GLN A 236 49.40 11.02 43.02
CA GLN A 236 50.64 11.77 43.21
C GLN A 236 50.46 13.28 43.07
N GLU A 237 49.75 13.74 42.04
CA GLU A 237 49.46 15.17 41.81
C GLU A 237 48.58 15.76 42.92
N SER A 238 47.70 14.95 43.52
CA SER A 238 46.80 15.31 44.62
C SER A 238 47.46 15.24 46.01
N SER A 239 48.61 14.57 46.11
CA SER A 239 49.32 14.34 47.36
C SER A 239 50.03 15.63 47.80
N GLY A 240 49.31 16.48 48.54
CA GLY A 240 49.92 17.57 49.31
C GLY A 240 50.66 17.05 50.55
N ILE A 241 50.94 17.93 51.52
CA ILE A 241 51.45 17.52 52.84
C ILE A 241 50.28 16.93 53.65
N GLN A 242 50.02 15.63 53.48
CA GLN A 242 48.88 14.93 54.08
C GLN A 242 49.29 13.60 54.72
N LEU A 243 48.45 13.08 55.63
CA LEU A 243 48.64 11.76 56.22
C LEU A 243 48.46 10.65 55.17
N PRO A 244 49.30 9.60 55.20
CA PRO A 244 49.11 8.42 54.36
C PRO A 244 47.70 7.82 54.53
N HIS A 245 47.12 7.30 53.45
CA HIS A 245 45.80 6.65 53.39
C HIS A 245 44.58 7.58 53.55
N PHE A 246 44.77 8.90 53.61
CA PHE A 246 43.67 9.87 53.52
C PHE A 246 43.55 10.38 52.09
N HIS A 247 42.51 9.97 51.37
CA HIS A 247 42.25 10.42 49.99
C HIS A 247 41.20 11.50 49.98
N PRO A 248 41.51 12.71 49.48
CA PRO A 248 40.49 13.72 49.28
C PRO A 248 39.41 13.24 48.30
N GLN A 249 38.14 13.52 48.60
CA GLN A 249 37.00 13.18 47.75
C GLN A 249 37.15 13.70 46.31
N TYR A 250 37.86 14.83 46.12
CA TYR A 250 38.08 15.42 44.80
C TYR A 250 38.88 14.52 43.85
N VAL A 251 39.74 13.63 44.34
CA VAL A 251 40.53 12.70 43.50
C VAL A 251 39.60 11.75 42.75
N PHE A 252 38.62 11.20 43.46
CA PHE A 252 37.61 10.34 42.87
C PHE A 252 36.73 11.11 41.88
N LEU A 253 36.26 12.31 42.26
CA LEU A 253 35.42 13.14 41.41
C LEU A 253 36.14 13.57 40.13
N TYR A 254 37.44 13.89 40.20
CA TYR A 254 38.24 14.23 39.03
C TYR A 254 38.31 13.07 38.02
N LEU A 255 38.55 11.85 38.50
CA LEU A 255 38.55 10.65 37.64
C LEU A 255 37.16 10.35 37.06
N LEU A 256 36.10 10.53 37.86
CA LEU A 256 34.72 10.40 37.41
C LEU A 256 34.42 11.38 36.27
N GLN A 257 34.76 12.66 36.46
CA GLN A 257 34.55 13.71 35.47
C GLN A 257 35.23 13.39 34.14
N ARG A 258 36.46 12.89 34.18
CA ARG A 258 37.19 12.49 32.96
C ARG A 258 36.54 11.30 32.28
N LYS A 259 36.13 10.28 33.03
CA LYS A 259 35.39 9.14 32.48
C LYS A 259 34.06 9.54 31.85
N VAL A 260 33.24 10.33 32.54
CA VAL A 260 31.96 10.82 32.00
C VAL A 260 32.20 11.68 30.74
N SER A 261 33.23 12.52 30.74
CA SER A 261 33.58 13.34 29.57
C SER A 261 34.04 12.50 28.38
N SER A 262 34.67 11.34 28.60
CA SER A 262 35.09 10.46 27.50
C SER A 262 33.94 9.79 26.73
N ILE A 263 32.76 9.72 27.35
CA ILE A 263 31.56 9.09 26.76
C ILE A 263 30.46 10.10 26.41
N SER A 264 30.69 11.41 26.56
CA SER A 264 29.64 12.43 26.43
C SER A 264 28.95 12.45 25.06
N ASP A 265 29.65 12.01 24.03
CA ASP A 265 29.13 11.98 22.66
C ASP A 265 28.19 10.79 22.42
N LEU A 266 28.32 9.70 23.20
CA LEU A 266 27.52 8.48 22.99
C LEU A 266 26.01 8.72 23.24
N PRO A 267 25.57 9.32 24.37
CA PRO A 267 24.16 9.65 24.58
C PRO A 267 23.59 10.57 23.51
N ILE A 268 24.40 11.52 23.02
CA ILE A 268 24.00 12.49 21.99
C ILE A 268 23.80 11.77 20.66
N SER A 269 24.74 10.90 20.28
CA SER A 269 24.65 10.06 19.09
C SER A 269 23.43 9.14 19.12
N PHE A 270 23.19 8.48 20.27
CA PHE A 270 22.01 7.65 20.50
C PHE A 270 20.70 8.41 20.25
N VAL A 271 20.55 9.60 20.83
CA VAL A 271 19.36 10.43 20.62
C VAL A 271 19.19 10.80 19.15
N ASN A 272 20.28 11.16 18.45
CA ASN A 272 20.21 11.46 17.02
C ASN A 272 19.74 10.26 16.18
N LYS A 273 20.28 9.07 16.45
CA LYS A 273 19.91 7.82 15.74
C LYS A 273 18.44 7.47 15.94
N VAL A 274 17.97 7.50 17.20
CA VAL A 274 16.58 7.18 17.53
C VAL A 274 15.62 8.22 16.94
N TRP A 275 15.96 9.51 17.02
CA TRP A 275 15.08 10.55 16.50
C TRP A 275 14.95 10.53 14.98
N GLY A 276 16.03 10.21 14.26
CA GLY A 276 15.97 10.03 12.80
C GLY A 276 15.00 8.90 12.40
N TYR A 277 15.05 7.77 13.12
CA TYR A 277 14.10 6.67 12.91
C TYR A 277 12.63 7.09 13.16
N LEU A 278 12.37 7.89 14.20
CA LEU A 278 11.02 8.39 14.48
C LEU A 278 10.54 9.40 13.42
N GLU A 279 11.45 10.23 12.89
CA GLU A 279 11.17 11.17 11.79
C GLU A 279 10.78 10.42 10.51
N ASP A 280 11.49 9.33 10.18
CA ASP A 280 11.19 8.49 9.02
C ASP A 280 9.79 7.85 9.12
N ILE A 281 9.44 7.30 10.29
CA ILE A 281 8.10 6.73 10.51
C ILE A 281 7.02 7.81 10.40
N CYS A 282 7.22 8.94 11.05
CA CYS A 282 6.26 10.04 10.98
C CYS A 282 6.06 10.52 9.54
N GLY A 283 7.14 10.59 8.75
CA GLY A 283 7.09 10.92 7.33
C GLY A 283 6.30 9.93 6.48
N LYS A 284 6.43 8.62 6.76
CA LYS A 284 5.64 7.57 6.09
C LYS A 284 4.16 7.69 6.41
N VAL A 285 3.81 7.73 7.70
CA VAL A 285 2.42 7.85 8.16
C VAL A 285 1.74 9.11 7.61
N LEU A 286 2.45 10.25 7.57
CA LEU A 286 1.94 11.46 6.93
C LEU A 286 1.67 11.28 5.43
N THR A 287 2.55 10.55 4.74
CA THR A 287 2.40 10.29 3.30
C THR A 287 1.19 9.42 3.04
N ASP A 288 1.00 8.35 3.82
CA ASP A 288 -0.12 7.42 3.67
C ASP A 288 -1.47 8.11 3.91
N HIS A 289 -1.57 8.97 4.93
CA HIS A 289 -2.82 9.69 5.25
C HIS A 289 -3.10 10.88 4.33
N CYS A 290 -2.10 11.43 3.64
CA CYS A 290 -2.24 12.63 2.81
C CYS A 290 -1.86 12.40 1.33
N GLU A 291 -1.76 11.16 0.87
CA GLU A 291 -1.33 10.81 -0.49
C GLU A 291 -2.18 11.52 -1.57
N ASN A 292 -3.48 11.62 -1.29
CA ASN A 292 -4.46 12.24 -2.16
C ASN A 292 -4.42 13.78 -2.19
N TYR A 293 -3.66 14.42 -1.29
CA TYR A 293 -3.62 15.87 -1.12
C TYR A 293 -2.17 16.37 -1.06
N PRO A 294 -1.46 16.51 -2.21
CA PRO A 294 -0.03 16.83 -2.23
C PRO A 294 0.33 18.17 -1.57
N GLN A 295 -0.53 19.18 -1.71
CA GLN A 295 -0.33 20.49 -1.10
C GLN A 295 -0.44 20.42 0.43
N LEU A 296 -1.46 19.70 0.92
CA LEU A 296 -1.61 19.39 2.35
C LEU A 296 -0.39 18.62 2.87
N LEU A 297 0.02 17.56 2.17
CA LEU A 297 1.17 16.74 2.53
C LEU A 297 2.45 17.56 2.68
N ALA A 298 2.73 18.46 1.73
CA ALA A 298 3.91 19.33 1.80
C ALA A 298 3.91 20.24 3.02
N SER A 299 2.75 20.84 3.33
CA SER A 299 2.59 21.70 4.50
C SER A 299 2.69 20.92 5.81
N MET A 300 1.95 19.82 5.93
CA MET A 300 1.96 18.97 7.12
C MET A 300 3.35 18.39 7.39
N ARG A 301 4.08 17.96 6.36
CA ARG A 301 5.46 17.46 6.50
C ARG A 301 6.39 18.54 7.08
N LYS A 302 6.27 19.78 6.60
CA LYS A 302 7.06 20.91 7.11
C LYS A 302 6.75 21.18 8.59
N VAL A 303 5.46 21.19 8.96
CA VAL A 303 5.05 21.38 10.36
C VAL A 303 5.57 20.24 11.25
N ALA A 304 5.39 19.00 10.82
CA ALA A 304 5.83 17.83 11.56
C ALA A 304 7.35 17.83 11.77
N GLN A 305 8.13 18.13 10.74
CA GLN A 305 9.59 18.28 10.83
C GLN A 305 9.98 19.38 11.84
N ASN A 306 9.30 20.53 11.81
CA ASN A 306 9.56 21.61 12.77
C ASN A 306 9.27 21.19 14.22
N VAL A 307 8.16 20.49 14.45
CA VAL A 307 7.79 19.97 15.79
C VAL A 307 8.81 18.93 16.26
N MET A 308 9.15 17.98 15.40
CA MET A 308 10.13 16.92 15.68
C MET A 308 11.50 17.52 16.00
N ALA A 309 12.01 18.44 15.18
CA ALA A 309 13.29 19.10 15.39
C ALA A 309 13.32 19.94 16.68
N LYS A 310 12.24 20.69 16.96
CA LYS A 310 12.13 21.47 18.19
C LYS A 310 12.19 20.57 19.43
N THR A 311 11.56 19.40 19.37
CA THR A 311 11.49 18.49 20.52
C THR A 311 12.75 17.64 20.65
N LYS A 312 13.40 17.27 19.54
CA LYS A 312 14.78 16.75 19.52
C LYS A 312 15.75 17.67 20.24
N ASN A 313 15.73 18.97 19.92
CA ASN A 313 16.63 19.94 20.54
C ASN A 313 16.39 20.09 22.05
N LYS A 314 15.11 20.06 22.48
CA LYS A 314 14.78 20.02 23.92
C LYS A 314 15.33 18.74 24.58
N PHE A 315 15.26 17.59 23.90
CA PHE A 315 15.78 16.33 24.45
C PHE A 315 17.30 16.38 24.57
N LEU A 316 18.00 16.78 23.51
CA LEU A 316 19.45 16.95 23.52
C LEU A 316 19.93 17.88 24.64
N LYS A 317 19.24 19.00 24.87
CA LYS A 317 19.55 19.88 26.00
C LYS A 317 19.48 19.16 27.35
N ARG A 318 18.43 18.36 27.58
CA ARG A 318 18.29 17.57 28.82
C ARG A 318 19.36 16.49 28.95
N VAL A 319 19.77 15.88 27.84
CA VAL A 319 20.86 14.89 27.83
C VAL A 319 22.18 15.54 28.28
N VAL A 320 22.49 16.73 27.74
CA VAL A 320 23.67 17.49 28.16
C VAL A 320 23.59 17.83 29.65
N GLU A 321 22.44 18.30 30.14
CA GLU A 321 22.22 18.56 31.57
C GLU A 321 22.44 17.29 32.42
N MET A 322 21.96 16.12 31.98
CA MET A 322 22.18 14.84 32.67
C MET A 322 23.66 14.44 32.72
N ILE A 323 24.39 14.60 31.62
CA ILE A 323 25.83 14.34 31.56
C ILE A 323 26.57 15.26 32.55
N GLU A 324 26.22 16.55 32.61
CA GLU A 324 26.82 17.48 33.57
C GLU A 324 26.47 17.14 35.03
N MET A 325 25.26 16.66 35.30
CA MET A 325 24.88 16.20 36.65
C MET A 325 25.75 15.03 37.13
N GLU A 326 26.05 14.06 36.25
CA GLU A 326 26.91 12.90 36.58
C GLU A 326 28.38 13.29 36.82
N LYS A 327 28.82 14.47 36.34
CA LYS A 327 30.16 15.01 36.60
C LYS A 327 30.31 15.65 37.98
N ILE A 328 29.20 16.04 38.62
CA ILE A 328 29.24 16.88 39.84
C ILE A 328 29.38 16.04 41.11
N THR A 329 28.67 14.91 41.21
CA THR A 329 28.57 14.16 42.48
C THR A 329 28.62 12.64 42.32
N GLY A 330 29.29 12.00 43.29
CA GLY A 330 29.32 10.55 43.44
C GLY A 330 28.30 10.10 44.49
N TYR A 331 27.05 9.84 44.09
CA TYR A 331 25.98 9.40 44.99
C TYR A 331 25.33 8.10 44.49
N THR A 332 25.07 7.19 45.42
CA THR A 332 24.26 5.99 45.21
C THR A 332 23.22 5.87 46.33
N CYS A 333 21.99 5.51 45.95
CA CYS A 333 20.94 5.17 46.91
C CYS A 333 21.04 3.72 47.43
N ASP A 334 21.93 2.91 46.84
CA ASP A 334 22.24 1.56 47.27
C ASP A 334 23.71 1.49 47.75
N PRO A 335 23.99 1.89 49.00
CA PRO A 335 25.33 1.83 49.55
C PRO A 335 25.79 0.39 49.80
N ASP A 336 24.88 -0.52 50.13
CA ASP A 336 25.21 -1.91 50.47
C ASP A 336 25.62 -2.70 49.22
N GLY A 337 24.86 -2.59 48.12
CA GLY A 337 25.22 -3.21 46.85
C GLY A 337 26.51 -2.63 46.27
N PHE A 338 26.70 -1.30 46.37
CA PHE A 338 27.97 -0.66 46.01
C PHE A 338 29.15 -1.21 46.83
N ASN A 339 29.00 -1.28 48.14
CA ASN A 339 30.04 -1.78 49.04
C ASN A 339 30.34 -3.26 48.78
N ALA A 340 29.32 -4.08 48.51
CA ALA A 340 29.51 -5.49 48.17
C ALA A 340 30.34 -5.65 46.88
N SER A 341 29.96 -4.92 45.81
CA SER A 341 30.70 -4.93 44.54
C SER A 341 32.14 -4.42 44.71
N TRP A 342 32.33 -3.30 45.41
CA TRP A 342 33.65 -2.74 45.67
C TRP A 342 34.51 -3.69 46.51
N ASN A 343 33.96 -4.31 47.56
CA ASN A 343 34.70 -5.26 48.39
C ASN A 343 35.09 -6.52 47.62
N GLN A 344 34.21 -7.04 46.76
CA GLN A 344 34.53 -8.16 45.87
C GLN A 344 35.71 -7.81 44.96
N LEU A 345 35.65 -6.66 44.29
CA LEU A 345 36.72 -6.19 43.40
C LEU A 345 38.02 -5.90 44.16
N LYS A 346 37.93 -5.25 45.33
CA LYS A 346 39.06 -4.95 46.21
C LYS A 346 39.76 -6.23 46.69
N SER A 347 39.01 -7.29 46.96
CA SER A 347 39.58 -8.57 47.41
C SER A 347 40.58 -9.15 46.40
N THR A 348 40.45 -8.80 45.11
CA THR A 348 41.31 -9.30 44.04
C THR A 348 42.72 -8.69 44.02
N ASN A 349 43.05 -7.79 44.95
CA ASN A 349 44.41 -7.22 45.07
C ASN A 349 45.49 -8.29 45.22
N TYR A 350 45.17 -9.48 45.76
CA TYR A 350 46.13 -10.59 45.83
C TYR A 350 46.64 -10.99 44.43
N GLN A 351 45.83 -10.88 43.38
CA GLN A 351 46.22 -11.19 41.99
C GLN A 351 47.32 -10.24 41.52
N LEU A 352 47.21 -8.96 41.88
CA LEU A 352 48.23 -7.97 41.59
C LEU A 352 49.48 -8.22 42.44
N SER A 353 49.33 -8.42 43.75
CA SER A 353 50.46 -8.69 44.67
C SER A 353 51.27 -9.93 44.29
N ASP A 354 50.61 -11.00 43.86
CA ASP A 354 51.26 -12.22 43.37
C ASP A 354 52.07 -11.93 42.09
N ALA A 355 51.49 -11.20 41.13
CA ALA A 355 52.20 -10.79 39.91
C ALA A 355 53.41 -9.89 40.19
N MET A 356 53.32 -9.01 41.20
CA MET A 356 54.45 -8.18 41.63
C MET A 356 55.57 -9.01 42.27
N THR A 357 55.21 -10.05 43.03
CA THR A 357 56.17 -10.95 43.69
C THR A 357 56.90 -11.82 42.66
N ARG A 358 56.17 -12.33 41.66
CA ARG A 358 56.71 -13.14 40.56
C ARG A 358 57.37 -12.33 39.44
N ARG A 359 57.29 -10.99 39.51
CA ARG A 359 57.73 -10.07 38.45
C ARG A 359 57.15 -10.39 37.07
N SER A 360 55.87 -10.73 37.03
CA SER A 360 55.13 -10.96 35.78
C SER A 360 54.85 -9.64 35.05
N GLU A 361 55.01 -9.62 33.72
CA GLU A 361 54.73 -8.41 32.92
C GLU A 361 53.23 -8.07 32.84
N SER A 362 52.38 -9.08 33.01
CA SER A 362 50.93 -8.98 33.00
C SER A 362 50.29 -9.74 34.16
N ALA A 363 49.10 -9.32 34.54
CA ALA A 363 48.28 -9.95 35.57
C ALA A 363 46.83 -10.07 35.09
N ASN A 364 46.18 -11.21 35.35
CA ASN A 364 44.75 -11.34 35.08
C ASN A 364 43.98 -10.74 36.26
N ILE A 365 43.43 -9.55 36.07
CA ILE A 365 42.68 -8.81 37.08
C ILE A 365 41.19 -8.97 36.81
N THR A 366 40.43 -9.43 37.81
CA THR A 366 38.97 -9.56 37.71
C THR A 366 38.32 -8.24 37.27
N GLY A 367 37.45 -8.29 36.27
CA GLY A 367 36.79 -7.11 35.68
C GLY A 367 37.62 -6.35 34.64
N TYR A 368 38.91 -6.68 34.48
CA TYR A 368 39.83 -6.03 33.55
C TYR A 368 40.56 -6.99 32.60
N GLY A 369 40.52 -8.30 32.89
CA GLY A 369 41.21 -9.32 32.11
C GLY A 369 42.73 -9.21 32.24
N LEU A 370 43.44 -9.53 31.17
CA LEU A 370 44.90 -9.49 31.14
C LEU A 370 45.42 -8.04 31.08
N ALA A 371 45.87 -7.53 32.22
CA ALA A 371 46.35 -6.16 32.38
C ALA A 371 47.89 -6.10 32.40
N LYS A 372 48.49 -5.13 31.70
CA LYS A 372 49.95 -4.90 31.77
C LYS A 372 50.31 -4.21 33.09
N VAL A 373 51.24 -4.81 33.84
CA VAL A 373 51.61 -4.37 35.20
C VAL A 373 53.12 -4.17 35.40
N LYS A 374 53.94 -4.42 34.38
CA LYS A 374 55.41 -4.28 34.43
C LYS A 374 55.89 -2.93 34.96
N HIS A 375 55.22 -1.84 34.60
CA HIS A 375 55.56 -0.48 35.03
C HIS A 375 55.34 -0.26 36.54
N LEU A 376 54.61 -1.15 37.22
CA LEU A 376 54.31 -1.06 38.65
C LEU A 376 55.42 -1.62 39.55
N PHE A 377 56.47 -2.24 39.00
CA PHE A 377 57.55 -2.84 39.81
C PHE A 377 58.31 -1.82 40.67
N ASN A 378 58.45 -0.60 40.16
CA ASN A 378 59.17 0.47 40.85
C ASN A 378 58.22 1.42 41.61
N VAL A 379 56.92 1.13 41.64
CA VAL A 379 55.93 1.94 42.35
C VAL A 379 55.86 1.47 43.82
N PRO A 380 55.94 2.39 44.80
CA PRO A 380 55.78 2.05 46.22
C PRO A 380 54.49 1.27 46.50
N ILE A 381 54.57 0.25 47.36
CA ILE A 381 53.45 -0.66 47.65
C ILE A 381 52.21 0.07 48.16
N ASN A 382 52.40 1.06 49.04
CA ASN A 382 51.33 1.89 49.59
C ASN A 382 50.59 2.67 48.49
N LEU A 383 51.32 3.28 47.54
CA LEU A 383 50.73 4.03 46.43
C LEU A 383 50.00 3.11 45.46
N ARG A 384 50.57 1.92 45.20
CA ARG A 384 49.95 0.89 44.35
C ARG A 384 48.64 0.38 44.95
N ASP A 385 48.61 0.07 46.24
CA ASP A 385 47.40 -0.40 46.93
C ASP A 385 46.30 0.67 46.97
N GLN A 386 46.68 1.93 47.16
CA GLN A 386 45.75 3.07 47.11
C GLN A 386 45.18 3.26 45.71
N ALA A 387 46.01 3.24 44.67
CA ALA A 387 45.58 3.33 43.28
C ALA A 387 44.67 2.16 42.89
N PHE A 388 45.01 0.94 43.31
CA PHE A 388 44.17 -0.23 43.10
C PHE A 388 42.80 -0.06 43.77
N ASN A 389 42.78 0.36 45.03
CA ASN A 389 41.53 0.58 45.75
C ASN A 389 40.65 1.64 45.09
N LEU A 390 41.24 2.76 44.65
CA LEU A 390 40.56 3.82 43.92
C LEU A 390 39.99 3.32 42.60
N LYS A 391 40.75 2.53 41.83
CA LYS A 391 40.29 1.95 40.57
C LYS A 391 39.12 0.99 40.78
N MET A 392 39.20 0.10 41.76
CA MET A 392 38.11 -0.83 42.08
C MET A 392 36.85 -0.08 42.53
N ARG A 393 37.01 0.98 43.34
CA ARG A 393 35.89 1.84 43.77
C ARG A 393 35.24 2.54 42.57
N MET A 394 36.05 3.10 41.68
CA MET A 394 35.57 3.72 40.45
C MET A 394 34.86 2.72 39.55
N THR A 395 35.35 1.49 39.46
CA THR A 395 34.73 0.42 38.67
C THR A 395 33.33 0.10 39.18
N ALA A 396 33.19 -0.13 40.49
CA ALA A 396 31.89 -0.41 41.12
C ALA A 396 30.90 0.75 40.92
N TYR A 397 31.36 2.00 41.07
CA TYR A 397 30.50 3.16 40.86
C TYR A 397 30.14 3.38 39.38
N TRP A 398 31.06 3.09 38.46
CA TRP A 398 30.86 3.28 37.03
C TRP A 398 29.70 2.43 36.47
N GLU A 399 29.53 1.21 36.96
CA GLU A 399 28.37 0.37 36.63
C GLU A 399 27.04 1.05 36.99
N ILE A 400 26.99 1.73 38.15
CA ILE A 400 25.80 2.47 38.59
C ILE A 400 25.53 3.66 37.66
N VAL A 401 26.59 4.40 37.27
CA VAL A 401 26.48 5.54 36.34
C VAL A 401 25.95 5.09 34.97
N MET A 402 26.52 4.01 34.41
CA MET A 402 26.09 3.48 33.11
C MET A 402 24.63 3.02 33.15
N LYS A 403 24.25 2.23 34.16
CA LYS A 403 22.87 1.77 34.33
C LYS A 403 21.88 2.94 34.43
N ARG A 404 22.19 3.91 35.28
CA ARG A 404 21.36 5.09 35.48
C ARG A 404 21.21 5.91 34.20
N MET A 405 22.29 6.07 33.43
CA MET A 405 22.27 6.78 32.15
C MET A 405 21.35 6.09 31.14
N VAL A 406 21.45 4.77 31.00
CA VAL A 406 20.59 3.97 30.11
C VAL A 406 19.12 4.08 30.53
N GLU A 407 18.81 3.86 31.81
CA GLU A 407 17.45 3.93 32.33
C GLU A 407 16.85 5.34 32.18
N TRP A 408 17.62 6.38 32.50
CA TRP A 408 17.18 7.76 32.36
C TRP A 408 16.90 8.15 30.90
N LEU A 409 17.75 7.72 29.97
CA LEU A 409 17.55 7.96 28.54
C LEU A 409 16.30 7.25 28.03
N ALA A 410 16.09 5.99 28.41
CA ALA A 410 14.90 5.23 28.03
C ALA A 410 13.60 5.90 28.52
N LEU A 411 13.56 6.31 29.79
CA LEU A 411 12.41 6.99 30.37
C LEU A 411 12.15 8.35 29.71
N THR A 412 13.22 9.13 29.51
CA THR A 412 13.11 10.46 28.90
C THR A 412 12.70 10.36 27.44
N LEU A 413 13.25 9.41 26.69
CA LEU A 413 12.86 9.13 25.31
C LEU A 413 11.36 8.84 25.22
N ARG A 414 10.85 7.91 26.04
CA ARG A 414 9.42 7.55 26.05
C ARG A 414 8.54 8.75 26.35
N PHE A 415 8.91 9.55 27.35
CA PHE A 415 8.20 10.78 27.70
C PHE A 415 8.19 11.79 26.54
N MET A 416 9.32 11.96 25.85
CA MET A 416 9.45 12.92 24.76
C MET A 416 8.64 12.48 23.52
N ILE A 417 8.64 11.19 23.18
CA ILE A 417 7.78 10.62 22.11
C ILE A 417 6.31 10.89 22.43
N GLN A 418 5.86 10.54 23.64
CA GLN A 418 4.48 10.74 24.06
C GLN A 418 4.07 12.21 23.97
N LYS A 419 4.95 13.12 24.38
CA LYS A 419 4.70 14.57 24.32
C LYS A 419 4.55 15.08 22.88
N VAL A 420 5.35 14.58 21.94
CA VAL A 420 5.22 14.94 20.52
C VAL A 420 3.89 14.45 19.98
N VAL A 421 3.59 13.17 20.13
CA VAL A 421 2.45 12.50 19.49
C VAL A 421 1.12 13.01 20.07
N ILE A 422 0.99 13.02 21.40
CA ILE A 422 -0.29 13.30 22.06
C ILE A 422 -0.60 14.81 22.12
N LYS A 423 0.43 15.66 22.20
CA LYS A 423 0.23 17.08 22.58
C LYS A 423 0.74 18.07 21.55
N GLU A 424 1.97 17.92 21.07
CA GLU A 424 2.60 18.95 20.24
C GLU A 424 2.24 18.83 18.75
N MET A 425 2.09 17.62 18.20
CA MET A 425 1.85 17.39 16.77
C MET A 425 0.47 17.87 16.34
N GLU A 426 -0.61 17.36 16.95
CA GLU A 426 -1.99 17.76 16.64
C GLU A 426 -2.18 19.28 16.77
N THR A 427 -1.74 19.84 17.91
CA THR A 427 -1.84 21.29 18.16
C THR A 427 -1.11 22.11 17.10
N ALA A 428 0.06 21.67 16.65
CA ALA A 428 0.83 22.39 15.63
C ALA A 428 0.18 22.29 14.25
N LEU A 429 -0.33 21.11 13.88
CA LEU A 429 -1.00 20.89 12.60
C LEU A 429 -2.29 21.71 12.49
N VAL A 430 -3.12 21.71 13.55
CA VAL A 430 -4.34 22.53 13.60
C VAL A 430 -4.00 24.02 13.52
N LYS A 431 -2.98 24.48 14.26
CA LYS A 431 -2.57 25.88 14.24
C LYS A 431 -2.06 26.35 12.87
N GLU A 432 -1.28 25.53 12.17
CA GLU A 432 -0.78 25.90 10.84
C GLU A 432 -1.94 26.18 9.88
N VAL A 433 -2.96 25.32 9.90
CA VAL A 433 -4.13 25.47 9.03
C VAL A 433 -5.00 26.65 9.44
N MET A 434 -5.16 26.90 10.74
CA MET A 434 -5.91 28.06 11.25
C MET A 434 -5.22 29.40 10.94
N LEU A 435 -3.89 29.45 10.98
CA LEU A 435 -3.10 30.65 10.63
C LEU A 435 -3.13 30.94 9.13
N GLN A 436 -3.26 29.91 8.30
CA GLN A 436 -3.38 30.00 6.85
C GLN A 436 -4.83 30.23 6.37
N GLY A 437 -5.72 30.76 7.24
CA GLY A 437 -7.21 30.75 7.21
C GLY A 437 -8.03 31.04 5.94
N ALA A 438 -7.42 31.11 4.74
CA ALA A 438 -8.11 31.09 3.44
C ALA A 438 -7.51 30.06 2.44
N GLY A 439 -6.58 29.19 2.90
CA GLY A 439 -5.83 28.26 2.04
C GLY A 439 -6.24 26.79 2.14
N ILE A 440 -7.10 26.40 3.09
CA ILE A 440 -7.40 24.97 3.31
C ILE A 440 -8.07 24.32 2.09
N GLU A 441 -8.92 25.06 1.39
CA GLU A 441 -9.54 24.63 0.13
C GLU A 441 -8.47 24.31 -0.92
N LYS A 442 -7.50 25.22 -1.11
CA LYS A 442 -6.36 24.99 -2.02
C LYS A 442 -5.47 23.82 -1.59
N MET A 443 -5.30 23.63 -0.28
CA MET A 443 -4.47 22.56 0.25
C MET A 443 -5.10 21.18 0.07
N LEU A 444 -6.43 21.13 0.06
CA LEU A 444 -7.25 19.94 -0.15
C LEU A 444 -7.75 19.81 -1.60
N ASP A 445 -7.30 20.67 -2.51
CA ASP A 445 -7.58 20.52 -3.93
C ASP A 445 -7.02 19.19 -4.42
N GLU A 446 -7.88 18.44 -5.11
CA GLU A 446 -7.46 17.21 -5.75
C GLU A 446 -6.48 17.50 -6.89
N PRO A 447 -5.48 16.63 -7.12
CA PRO A 447 -4.58 16.77 -8.26
C PRO A 447 -5.35 16.82 -9.59
N PRO A 448 -4.89 17.59 -10.60
CA PRO A 448 -5.57 17.66 -11.89
C PRO A 448 -5.78 16.30 -12.57
N SER A 449 -4.89 15.34 -12.32
CA SER A 449 -5.01 13.95 -12.79
C SER A 449 -6.18 13.21 -12.13
N VAL A 450 -6.38 13.40 -10.82
CA VAL A 450 -7.48 12.82 -10.04
C VAL A 450 -8.80 13.47 -10.41
N ALA A 451 -8.84 14.80 -10.56
CA ALA A 451 -10.01 15.53 -11.05
C ALA A 451 -10.46 15.03 -12.42
N LYS A 452 -9.52 14.93 -13.38
CA LYS A 452 -9.81 14.41 -14.73
C LYS A 452 -10.28 12.96 -14.69
N LYS A 453 -9.72 12.15 -13.79
CA LYS A 453 -10.16 10.76 -13.59
C LYS A 453 -11.59 10.71 -13.03
N ARG A 454 -11.91 11.51 -12.02
CA ARG A 454 -13.25 11.65 -11.44
C ARG A 454 -14.26 12.05 -12.49
N GLU A 455 -13.96 13.08 -13.26
CA GLU A 455 -14.85 13.59 -14.30
C GLU A 455 -15.11 12.52 -15.37
N ARG A 456 -14.08 11.77 -15.78
CA ARG A 456 -14.22 10.65 -16.71
C ARG A 456 -15.11 9.54 -16.14
N LEU A 457 -14.89 9.14 -14.88
CA LEU A 457 -15.70 8.12 -14.21
C LEU A 457 -17.17 8.57 -14.09
N GLN A 458 -17.41 9.80 -13.66
CA GLN A 458 -18.76 10.37 -13.56
C GLN A 458 -19.47 10.41 -14.91
N ARG A 459 -18.79 10.85 -15.98
CA ARG A 459 -19.33 10.83 -17.35
C ARG A 459 -19.67 9.41 -17.82
N SER A 460 -18.79 8.43 -17.56
CA SER A 460 -19.05 7.03 -17.91
C SER A 460 -20.21 6.44 -17.11
N ILE A 461 -20.31 6.73 -15.81
CA ILE A 461 -21.43 6.27 -14.96
C ILE A 461 -22.75 6.89 -15.44
N ALA A 462 -22.78 8.18 -15.75
CA ALA A 462 -23.98 8.86 -16.25
C ALA A 462 -24.45 8.23 -17.57
N SER A 463 -23.54 8.06 -18.53
CA SER A 463 -23.85 7.44 -19.83
C SER A 463 -24.34 5.99 -19.70
N LEU A 464 -23.77 5.19 -18.79
CA LEU A 464 -24.22 3.82 -18.54
C LEU A 464 -25.58 3.76 -17.86
N LYS A 465 -25.89 4.70 -16.96
CA LYS A 465 -27.23 4.82 -16.34
C LYS A 465 -28.29 5.17 -17.39
N GLU A 466 -28.02 6.16 -18.22
CA GLU A 466 -28.91 6.54 -19.32
C GLU A 466 -29.11 5.37 -20.30
N SER A 467 -28.03 4.68 -20.67
CA SER A 467 -28.12 3.49 -21.54
C SER A 467 -28.96 2.38 -20.91
N LYS A 468 -28.84 2.16 -19.59
CA LYS A 468 -29.63 1.19 -18.86
C LYS A 468 -31.12 1.55 -18.89
N GLU A 469 -31.47 2.79 -18.59
CA GLU A 469 -32.87 3.27 -18.61
C GLU A 469 -33.51 3.08 -19.99
N ILE A 470 -32.79 3.42 -21.07
CA ILE A 470 -33.27 3.22 -22.44
C ILE A 470 -33.51 1.73 -22.74
N ILE A 471 -32.59 0.86 -22.33
CA ILE A 471 -32.71 -0.58 -22.60
C ILE A 471 -33.86 -1.20 -21.81
N GLU A 472 -34.05 -0.79 -20.54
CA GLU A 472 -35.16 -1.23 -19.71
C GLU A 472 -36.50 -0.80 -20.32
N GLN A 473 -36.61 0.44 -20.83
CA GLN A 473 -37.79 0.90 -21.54
C GLN A 473 -38.08 0.08 -22.81
N VAL A 474 -37.05 -0.23 -23.60
CA VAL A 474 -37.20 -1.05 -24.81
C VAL A 474 -37.62 -2.49 -24.47
N MET A 475 -37.14 -3.05 -23.35
CA MET A 475 -37.59 -4.37 -22.90
C MET A 475 -39.07 -4.38 -22.53
N ASP A 476 -39.54 -3.35 -21.83
CA ASP A 476 -40.96 -3.21 -21.48
C ASP A 476 -41.83 -3.08 -22.72
N ASP A 477 -41.41 -2.29 -23.72
CA ASP A 477 -42.13 -2.14 -24.99
C ASP A 477 -42.19 -3.45 -25.79
N ILE A 478 -41.10 -4.23 -25.83
CA ILE A 478 -41.07 -5.53 -26.52
C ILE A 478 -42.01 -6.53 -25.84
N LEU A 479 -42.04 -6.57 -24.50
CA LEU A 479 -42.95 -7.43 -23.75
C LEU A 479 -44.43 -7.09 -24.01
N ILE A 480 -44.76 -5.80 -24.14
CA ILE A 480 -46.13 -5.33 -24.44
C ILE A 480 -46.57 -5.72 -25.87
N THR A 481 -45.64 -5.80 -26.82
CA THR A 481 -45.94 -6.17 -28.22
C THR A 481 -45.95 -7.67 -28.51
N ALA A 482 -45.56 -8.50 -27.55
CA ALA A 482 -45.50 -9.96 -27.66
C ALA A 482 -46.77 -10.68 -27.15
N ASP A 483 -47.65 -9.97 -26.44
CA ASP A 483 -49.02 -10.36 -26.08
C ASP A 483 -50.04 -9.84 -27.12
#